data_AF-A0A419JZH4-F1
#
_entry.id   AF-A0A419JZH4-F1
#
_cell.length_a   1.000
_cell.length_b   1.000
_cell.length_c   1.000
_cell.angle_alpha   90.00
_cell.angle_beta   90.00
_cell.angle_gamma   90.00
#
_symmetry.space_group_name_H-M   'P 1'
#
loop_
_entity.id
_entity.type
_entity.pdbx_description
1 polymer ?
#
loop_
_entity_poly.entity_id
_entity_poly.type
_entity_poly.pdbx_seq_one_letter_code
_entity_poly.pdbx_strand_id
1 'polypeptide(L)'
;MKHMIQHSSRKEDKICRIIDKVLNQVFGKEATLLIYRYLESNYSVKRDEISEKIDLFTKGLEDFLRTGAYAIERKILEDVYSSYGLLRRLELEKAQQEYDFAGQIRLLTRKA
;
A
#
# COMPACT_ATOMS: atom_id res chain seq x y z
N MET A 1 13.09 -1.36 32.83
CA MET A 1 12.04 -0.54 32.22
C MET A 1 12.43 -0.28 30.78
N LYS A 2 11.53 -0.60 29.84
CA LYS A 2 11.78 -0.74 28.40
C LYS A 2 12.15 0.59 27.77
N HIS A 3 13.36 0.72 27.24
CA HIS A 3 13.65 1.68 26.18
C HIS A 3 14.75 1.12 25.29
N MET A 4 14.35 0.61 24.14
CA MET A 4 15.12 0.58 22.89
C MET A 4 14.10 0.24 21.81
N ILE A 5 13.29 1.24 21.43
CA ILE A 5 12.61 1.19 20.14
C ILE A 5 13.74 1.30 19.13
N GLN A 6 14.05 0.15 18.55
CA GLN A 6 15.05 -0.03 17.53
C GLN A 6 14.62 0.86 16.36
N HIS A 7 15.24 2.04 16.26
CA HIS A 7 15.22 2.86 15.06
C HIS A 7 15.87 2.04 13.96
N SER A 8 15.09 1.19 13.29
CA SER A 8 15.51 0.67 12.01
C SER A 8 15.47 1.88 11.08
N SER A 9 16.65 2.35 10.66
CA SER A 9 16.82 3.16 9.47
C SER A 9 16.27 2.36 8.30
N ARG A 10 14.95 2.42 8.11
CA ARG A 10 14.19 1.50 7.29
C ARG A 10 14.56 1.79 5.85
N LYS A 11 15.15 0.81 5.14
CA LYS A 11 15.09 0.79 3.68
C LYS A 11 13.62 0.99 3.34
N GLU A 12 13.31 2.13 2.74
CA GLU A 12 11.94 2.52 2.42
C GLU A 12 11.26 1.35 1.71
N ASP A 13 10.17 0.88 2.33
CA ASP A 13 9.49 -0.35 1.95
C ASP A 13 9.10 -0.30 0.47
N LYS A 14 9.43 -1.36 -0.28
CA LYS A 14 9.21 -1.42 -1.73
C LYS A 14 7.74 -1.21 -2.08
N ILE A 15 6.82 -1.71 -1.26
CA ILE A 15 5.37 -1.55 -1.46
C ILE A 15 4.98 -0.10 -1.19
N CYS A 16 5.46 0.51 -0.10
CA CYS A 16 5.22 1.93 0.17
C CYS A 16 5.67 2.83 -1.00
N ARG A 17 6.82 2.54 -1.62
CA ARG A 17 7.30 3.25 -2.82
C ARG A 17 6.40 3.07 -4.03
N ILE A 18 5.88 1.86 -4.25
CA ILE A 18 4.98 1.58 -5.37
C ILE A 18 3.65 2.30 -5.17
N ILE A 19 3.12 2.31 -3.95
CA ILE A 19 1.90 3.05 -3.61
C ILE A 19 2.10 4.55 -3.85
N ASP A 20 3.20 5.13 -3.36
CA ASP A 20 3.54 6.55 -3.61
C ASP A 20 3.64 6.85 -5.10
N LYS A 21 4.32 6.00 -5.87
CA LYS A 21 4.38 6.14 -7.33
C LYS A 21 3.00 6.13 -7.97
N VAL A 22 2.14 5.15 -7.64
CA VAL A 22 0.81 5.01 -8.26
C VAL A 22 -0.08 6.19 -7.92
N LEU A 23 -0.11 6.62 -6.65
CA LEU A 23 -0.92 7.79 -6.26
C LEU A 23 -0.45 9.05 -7.00
N ASN A 24 0.86 9.30 -7.07
CA ASN A 24 1.40 10.44 -7.80
C ASN A 24 1.11 10.38 -9.30
N GLN A 25 1.11 9.18 -9.91
CA GLN A 25 0.78 9.01 -11.33
C GLN A 25 -0.69 9.28 -11.64
N VAL A 26 -1.59 8.86 -10.75
CA VAL A 26 -3.04 9.00 -10.96
C VAL A 26 -3.54 10.40 -10.59
N PHE A 27 -3.07 10.95 -9.48
CA PHE A 27 -3.61 12.18 -8.90
C PHE A 27 -2.70 13.40 -9.03
N GLY A 28 -1.41 13.21 -9.35
CA GLY A 28 -0.41 14.26 -9.22
C GLY A 28 0.04 14.49 -7.77
N LYS A 29 1.05 15.33 -7.57
CA LYS A 29 1.73 15.49 -6.27
C LYS A 29 0.82 16.12 -5.22
N GLU A 30 0.11 17.16 -5.60
CA GLU A 30 -0.69 18.01 -4.73
C GLU A 30 -1.89 17.23 -4.17
N ALA A 31 -2.62 16.53 -5.03
CA ALA A 31 -3.74 15.69 -4.60
C ALA A 31 -3.26 14.44 -3.84
N THR A 32 -2.10 13.87 -4.20
CA THR A 32 -1.49 12.78 -3.42
C THR A 32 -1.17 13.22 -1.99
N LEU A 33 -0.67 14.44 -1.79
CA LEU A 33 -0.44 14.99 -0.46
C LEU A 33 -1.74 15.14 0.34
N LEU A 34 -2.86 15.49 -0.30
CA LEU A 34 -4.17 15.56 0.37
C LEU A 34 -4.63 14.17 0.85
N ILE A 35 -4.43 13.13 0.04
CA ILE A 35 -4.71 11.74 0.41
C ILE A 35 -3.88 11.36 1.64
N TYR A 36 -2.57 11.62 1.62
CA TYR A 36 -1.71 11.29 2.77
C TYR A 36 -2.09 12.07 4.03
N ARG A 37 -2.41 13.36 3.92
CA ARG A 37 -2.87 14.16 5.08
C ARG A 37 -4.17 13.60 5.66
N TYR A 38 -5.10 13.16 4.81
CA TYR A 38 -6.34 12.54 5.25
C TYR A 38 -6.07 11.23 5.98
N LEU A 39 -5.25 10.34 5.41
CA LEU A 39 -4.88 9.05 6.00
C LEU A 39 -4.16 9.22 7.34
N GLU A 40 -3.22 10.16 7.42
CA GLU A 40 -2.48 10.44 8.65
C GLU A 40 -3.40 11.00 9.74
N SER A 41 -4.27 11.96 9.40
CA SER A 41 -5.13 12.63 10.38
C SER A 41 -6.26 11.75 10.90
N ASN A 42 -6.82 10.87 10.06
CA ASN A 42 -8.03 10.10 10.40
C ASN A 42 -7.72 8.64 10.76
N TYR A 43 -6.65 8.06 10.24
CA TYR A 43 -6.30 6.65 10.44
C TYR A 43 -4.92 6.45 11.07
N SER A 44 -4.18 7.53 11.35
CA SER A 44 -2.80 7.46 11.85
C SER A 44 -1.90 6.60 10.95
N VAL A 45 -2.07 6.72 9.63
CA VAL A 45 -1.27 6.02 8.62
C VAL A 45 -0.37 7.03 7.89
N LYS A 46 0.92 6.96 8.16
CA LYS A 46 1.97 7.68 7.43
C LYS A 46 2.41 6.92 6.18
N ARG A 47 2.98 7.64 5.23
CA ARG A 47 3.41 7.10 3.93
C ARG A 47 4.37 5.90 4.06
N ASP A 48 5.30 5.95 5.00
CA ASP A 48 6.36 4.96 5.19
C ASP A 48 5.94 3.72 5.98
N GLU A 49 4.75 3.72 6.58
CA GLU A 49 4.17 2.61 7.35
C GLU A 49 2.96 1.96 6.67
N ILE A 50 2.61 2.37 5.45
CA ILE A 50 1.42 1.86 4.73
C ILE A 50 1.45 0.33 4.61
N SER A 51 2.61 -0.27 4.32
CA SER A 51 2.72 -1.72 4.19
C SER A 51 2.42 -2.49 5.49
N GLU A 52 2.69 -1.88 6.65
CA GLU A 52 2.37 -2.45 7.97
C GLU A 52 0.91 -2.21 8.37
N LYS A 53 0.35 -1.08 7.96
CA LYS A 53 -1.02 -0.66 8.27
C LYS A 53 -1.96 -0.80 7.08
N ILE A 54 -1.75 -1.83 6.25
CA ILE A 54 -2.43 -1.94 4.96
C ILE A 54 -3.95 -2.01 5.06
N ASP A 55 -4.49 -2.61 6.13
CA ASP A 55 -5.94 -2.63 6.40
C ASP A 55 -6.51 -1.23 6.64
N LEU A 56 -5.82 -0.43 7.45
CA LEU A 56 -6.20 0.95 7.74
C LEU A 56 -6.02 1.85 6.51
N PHE A 57 -4.97 1.60 5.71
CA PHE A 57 -4.80 2.26 4.43
C PHE A 57 -5.96 1.97 3.48
N THR A 58 -6.33 0.70 3.31
CA THR A 58 -7.46 0.28 2.46
C THR A 58 -8.74 0.99 2.90
N LYS A 59 -9.05 0.96 4.20
CA LYS A 59 -10.23 1.62 4.75
C LYS A 59 -10.22 3.13 4.53
N GLY A 60 -9.11 3.79 4.83
CA GLY A 60 -9.00 5.24 4.66
C GLY A 60 -9.03 5.66 3.20
N LEU A 61 -8.49 4.85 2.29
CA LEU A 61 -8.57 5.11 0.86
C LEU A 61 -10.01 4.97 0.34
N GLU A 62 -10.74 3.93 0.78
CA GLU A 62 -12.16 3.74 0.52
C GLU A 62 -13.00 4.91 1.07
N ASP A 63 -12.73 5.36 2.29
CA ASP A 63 -13.50 6.45 2.89
C ASP A 63 -13.21 7.80 2.20
N PHE A 64 -12.00 8.01 1.68
CA PHE A 64 -11.62 9.21 0.93
C PHE A 64 -12.14 9.23 -0.52
N LEU A 65 -11.96 8.13 -1.26
CA LEU A 65 -12.26 8.05 -2.70
C LEU A 65 -13.60 7.36 -3.02
N ARG A 66 -14.26 6.79 -2.00
CA ARG A 66 -15.46 5.96 -2.15
C ARG A 66 -15.19 4.83 -3.15
N THR A 67 -16.08 4.63 -4.11
CA THR A 67 -15.96 3.62 -5.17
C THR A 67 -14.69 3.79 -6.02
N GLY A 68 -14.08 4.98 -6.03
CA GLY A 68 -12.82 5.22 -6.72
C GLY A 68 -11.63 4.46 -6.13
N ALA A 69 -11.67 4.08 -4.86
CA ALA A 69 -10.58 3.36 -4.20
C ALA A 69 -10.26 2.02 -4.88
N TYR A 70 -11.28 1.29 -5.35
CA TYR A 70 -11.11 0.02 -6.04
C TYR A 70 -10.20 0.13 -7.27
N ALA A 71 -10.36 1.18 -8.08
CA ALA A 71 -9.51 1.40 -9.25
C ALA A 71 -8.04 1.65 -8.87
N ILE A 72 -7.82 2.34 -7.75
CA ILE A 72 -6.48 2.62 -7.23
C ILE A 72 -5.83 1.36 -6.66
N GLU A 73 -6.55 0.58 -5.86
CA GLU A 73 -6.07 -0.70 -5.32
C GLU A 73 -5.66 -1.66 -6.43
N ARG A 74 -6.48 -1.77 -7.48
CA ARG A 74 -6.17 -2.55 -8.68
C ARG A 74 -4.89 -2.09 -9.35
N LYS A 75 -4.73 -0.78 -9.53
CA LYS A 75 -3.52 -0.21 -10.14
C LYS A 75 -2.28 -0.44 -9.29
N ILE A 76 -2.40 -0.36 -7.97
CA ILE A 76 -1.32 -0.69 -7.02
C ILE A 76 -0.91 -2.15 -7.19
N LEU A 77 -1.85 -3.10 -7.19
CA LEU A 77 -1.54 -4.53 -7.35
C LEU A 77 -0.83 -4.82 -8.67
N GLU A 78 -1.28 -4.23 -9.78
CA GLU A 78 -0.63 -4.38 -11.09
C GLU A 78 0.83 -3.94 -11.07
N ASP A 79 1.12 -2.77 -10.50
CA ASP A 79 2.48 -2.25 -10.39
C ASP A 79 3.32 -3.07 -9.39
N VAL A 80 2.70 -3.54 -8.30
CA VAL A 80 3.33 -4.46 -7.35
C VAL A 80 3.75 -5.74 -8.06
N TYR A 81 2.86 -6.45 -8.74
CA TYR A 81 3.19 -7.72 -9.42
C TYR A 81 4.26 -7.53 -10.49
N SER A 82 4.15 -6.46 -11.27
CA SER A 82 5.14 -6.12 -12.29
C SER A 82 6.52 -5.90 -11.68
N SER A 83 6.59 -5.37 -10.45
CA SER A 83 7.86 -5.14 -9.75
C SER A 83 8.50 -6.41 -9.17
N TYR A 84 7.75 -7.50 -8.94
CA TYR A 84 8.26 -8.74 -8.34
C TYR A 84 8.56 -9.86 -9.36
N GLY A 85 8.40 -9.59 -10.65
CA GLY A 85 8.74 -10.50 -11.75
C GLY A 85 7.61 -11.44 -12.19
N LEU A 86 7.76 -12.03 -13.38
CA LEU A 86 6.70 -12.78 -14.07
C LEU A 86 6.15 -13.97 -13.27
N LEU A 87 7.03 -14.73 -12.60
CA LEU A 87 6.61 -15.88 -11.76
C LEU A 87 5.70 -15.44 -10.61
N ARG A 88 6.07 -14.37 -9.91
CA ARG A 88 5.29 -13.86 -8.78
C ARG A 88 3.97 -13.25 -9.24
N ARG A 89 3.94 -12.62 -10.42
CA ARG A 89 2.70 -12.15 -11.06
C ARG A 89 1.71 -13.29 -11.30
N LEU A 90 2.18 -14.41 -11.87
CA LEU A 90 1.33 -15.59 -12.16
C LEU A 90 0.79 -16.25 -10.87
N GLU A 91 1.59 -16.29 -9.79
CA GLU A 91 1.13 -16.78 -8.48
C GLU A 91 0.03 -15.87 -7.89
N LEU A 92 0.18 -14.55 -8.06
CA LEU A 92 -0.76 -13.59 -7.49
C LEU A 92 -2.04 -13.45 -8.32
N GLU A 93 -1.98 -13.60 -9.64
CA GLU A 93 -3.18 -13.70 -10.51
C GLU A 93 -4.07 -14.89 -10.11
N LYS A 94 -3.49 -16.00 -9.62
CA LYS A 94 -4.25 -17.11 -9.03
C LYS A 94 -4.85 -16.74 -7.67
N ALA A 95 -4.13 -15.96 -6.87
CA ALA A 95 -4.57 -15.49 -5.55
C ALA A 95 -5.65 -14.39 -5.61
N GLN A 96 -5.83 -13.70 -6.74
CA GLN A 96 -6.88 -12.69 -6.95
C GLN A 96 -8.30 -13.23 -6.72
N GLN A 97 -8.50 -14.54 -6.82
CA GLN A 97 -9.79 -15.19 -6.58
C GLN A 97 -10.04 -15.48 -5.09
N GLU A 98 -9.01 -15.38 -4.24
CA GLU A 98 -9.06 -15.86 -2.85
C GLU A 98 -8.84 -14.75 -1.81
N TYR A 99 -8.17 -13.65 -2.18
CA TYR A 99 -7.81 -12.58 -1.24
C TYR A 99 -8.16 -11.17 -1.77
N ASP A 100 -8.61 -10.31 -0.87
CA ASP A 100 -8.77 -8.87 -1.12
C ASP A 100 -7.42 -8.16 -1.30
N PHE A 101 -7.45 -6.86 -1.59
CA PHE A 101 -6.24 -6.05 -1.77
C PHE A 101 -5.26 -6.17 -0.59
N ALA A 102 -5.77 -5.96 0.62
CA ALA A 102 -4.95 -5.99 1.84
C ALA A 102 -4.34 -7.39 2.07
N GLY A 103 -5.10 -8.46 1.83
CA GLY A 103 -4.65 -9.84 1.91
C GLY A 103 -3.49 -10.13 0.96
N GLN A 104 -3.59 -9.66 -0.28
CA GLN A 104 -2.55 -9.85 -1.29
C GLN A 104 -1.26 -9.10 -0.95
N ILE A 105 -1.36 -7.87 -0.42
CA ILE A 105 -0.20 -7.13 0.07
C ILE A 105 0.45 -7.83 1.27
N ARG A 106 -0.34 -8.36 2.23
CA ARG A 106 0.19 -9.12 3.38
C ARG A 106 0.95 -10.37 2.97
N LEU A 107 0.52 -11.08 1.93
CA LEU A 107 1.26 -12.25 1.42
C LEU A 107 2.66 -11.87 0.91
N LEU A 108 2.80 -10.66 0.38
CA LEU A 108 4.08 -10.15 -0.14
C LEU A 108 5.01 -9.65 0.96
N THR A 109 4.46 -9.07 2.04
CA THR A 109 5.25 -8.59 3.18
C THR A 109 5.71 -9.71 4.12
N ARG A 110 5.00 -10.85 4.18
CA ARG A 110 5.37 -12.01 5.01
C ARG A 110 6.56 -12.83 4.49
N LYS A 111 6.95 -12.65 3.22
CA LYS A 111 8.02 -13.43 2.55
C LYS A 111 9.29 -12.61 2.27
N ALA A 112 9.43 -11.42 2.87
CA ALA A 112 10.55 -10.50 2.64
C ALA A 112 11.45 -10.37 3.88
#